data_AF-A0A2V1DEC5-F1
#
_entry.id   AF-A0A2V1DEC5-F1
#
_cell.length_a   1.000
_cell.length_b   1.000
_cell.length_c   1.000
_cell.angle_alpha   90.00
_cell.angle_beta   90.00
_cell.angle_gamma   90.00
#
_symmetry.space_group_name_H-M   'P 1'
#
loop_
_entity.id
_entity.type
_entity.pdbx_description
1 polymer ?
#
loop_
_entity_poly.entity_id
_entity_poly.type
_entity_poly.pdbx_seq_one_letter_code
_entity_poly.pdbx_strand_id
1 'polypeptide(L)'
;MLHPEHASSAGHFRVLMYTITYDFLWESISDVRDIQEDEQNNVTTLATAFGARPTLIFLGGSTMMGDLAITLLGGGSAVQSVVRSTVFWGAFSALVLHKPRSAKYSWGLATLVGLLPVWLASLGSRHST
;
A
#
# COMPACT_ATOMS: atom_id res chain seq x y z
N MET A 1 -19.17 -4.88 -34.32
CA MET A 1 -19.55 -3.95 -33.23
C MET A 1 -19.05 -4.55 -31.93
N LEU A 2 -18.00 -3.98 -31.33
CA LEU A 2 -17.50 -4.39 -30.01
C LEU A 2 -18.33 -3.64 -28.96
N HIS A 3 -18.97 -4.39 -28.05
CA HIS A 3 -19.78 -3.83 -26.97
C HIS A 3 -18.92 -2.97 -26.03
N PRO A 4 -19.35 -1.74 -25.67
CA PRO A 4 -18.58 -0.82 -24.83
C PRO A 4 -18.61 -1.14 -23.31
N GLU A 5 -19.16 -2.28 -22.89
CA GLU A 5 -19.47 -2.52 -21.47
C GLU A 5 -18.26 -2.97 -20.61
N HIS A 6 -17.11 -3.29 -21.21
CA HIS A 6 -15.96 -3.83 -20.47
C HIS A 6 -14.94 -2.80 -19.97
N ALA A 7 -14.94 -1.56 -20.48
CA ALA A 7 -13.95 -0.55 -20.09
C ALA A 7 -14.11 -0.09 -18.63
N SER A 8 -15.35 -0.01 -18.14
CA SER A 8 -15.68 0.39 -16.77
C SER A 8 -15.24 -0.64 -15.72
N SER A 9 -15.36 -1.95 -16.03
CA SER A 9 -15.02 -3.03 -15.09
C SER A 9 -13.52 -3.12 -14.80
N ALA A 10 -12.67 -2.96 -15.82
CA ALA A 10 -11.22 -3.06 -15.66
C ALA A 10 -10.64 -1.93 -14.80
N GLY A 11 -11.16 -0.70 -14.94
CA GLY A 11 -10.78 0.44 -14.11
C GLY A 11 -11.14 0.23 -12.63
N HIS A 12 -12.39 -0.18 -12.36
CA HIS A 12 -12.83 -0.46 -10.99
C HIS A 12 -12.05 -1.61 -10.35
N PHE A 13 -11.79 -2.68 -11.10
CA PHE A 13 -10.96 -3.79 -10.62
C PHE A 13 -9.55 -3.32 -10.26
N ARG A 14 -8.93 -2.49 -11.10
CA ARG A 14 -7.61 -1.93 -10.85
C ARG A 14 -7.56 -1.06 -9.59
N VAL A 15 -8.57 -0.22 -9.39
CA VAL A 15 -8.71 0.59 -8.16
C VAL A 15 -8.82 -0.33 -6.95
N LEU A 16 -9.69 -1.34 -6.99
CA LEU A 16 -9.83 -2.31 -5.90
C LEU A 16 -8.51 -3.02 -5.56
N MET A 17 -7.77 -3.46 -6.56
CA MET A 17 -6.49 -4.15 -6.34
C MET A 17 -5.44 -3.22 -5.73
N TYR A 18 -5.37 -1.95 -6.17
CA TYR A 18 -4.50 -0.97 -5.53
C TYR A 18 -4.92 -0.69 -4.09
N THR A 19 -6.23 -0.59 -3.82
CA THR A 19 -6.74 -0.44 -2.46
C THR A 19 -6.26 -1.59 -1.60
N ILE A 20 -6.50 -2.85 -2.00
CA ILE A 20 -6.05 -4.02 -1.23
C ILE A 20 -4.54 -3.99 -0.99
N THR A 21 -3.74 -3.68 -2.02
CA THR A 21 -2.27 -3.71 -1.91
C THR A 21 -1.73 -2.63 -0.96
N TYR A 22 -2.21 -1.39 -1.11
CA TYR A 22 -1.69 -0.27 -0.32
C TYR A 22 -2.31 -0.17 1.07
N ASP A 23 -3.55 -0.65 1.24
CA ASP A 23 -4.19 -0.77 2.56
C ASP A 23 -3.52 -1.89 3.36
N PHE A 24 -3.24 -3.05 2.75
CA PHE A 24 -2.45 -4.12 3.38
C PHE A 24 -1.07 -3.63 3.84
N LEU A 25 -0.37 -2.86 2.99
CA LEU A 25 0.88 -2.22 3.38
C LEU A 25 0.70 -1.30 4.59
N TRP A 26 -0.31 -0.42 4.55
CA TRP A 26 -0.53 0.58 5.59
C TRP A 26 -0.91 -0.04 6.95
N GLU A 27 -1.84 -1.00 6.96
CA GLU A 27 -2.26 -1.72 8.15
C GLU A 27 -1.07 -2.47 8.76
N SER A 28 -0.29 -3.19 7.94
CA SER A 28 0.86 -3.92 8.44
C SER A 28 1.99 -3.00 8.96
N ILE A 29 2.11 -1.78 8.44
CA ILE A 29 3.01 -0.76 9.00
C ILE A 29 2.51 -0.26 10.36
N SER A 30 1.19 -0.15 10.52
CA SER A 30 0.57 0.19 11.79
C SER A 30 0.77 -0.91 12.83
N ASP A 31 0.73 -2.18 12.44
CA ASP A 31 1.09 -3.31 13.33
C ASP A 31 2.56 -3.21 13.78
N VAL A 32 3.49 -2.86 12.87
CA VAL A 32 4.90 -2.67 13.24
C VAL A 32 5.09 -1.51 14.21
N ARG A 33 4.30 -0.44 14.09
CA ARG A 33 4.29 0.69 15.03
C ARG A 33 3.84 0.25 16.43
N ASP A 34 2.89 -0.68 16.48
CA ASP A 34 2.18 -1.07 17.70
C ASP A 34 2.76 -2.36 18.33
N ILE A 35 3.85 -2.89 17.78
CA ILE A 35 4.49 -4.15 18.20
C ILE A 35 4.70 -4.26 19.72
N GLN A 36 5.11 -3.19 20.41
CA GLN A 36 5.33 -3.23 21.87
C GLN A 36 4.01 -3.35 22.65
N GLU A 37 2.96 -2.69 22.18
CA GLU A 37 1.62 -2.75 22.77
C GLU A 37 1.00 -4.13 22.50
N ASP A 38 1.21 -4.66 21.29
CA ASP A 38 0.74 -6.00 20.90
C ASP A 38 1.44 -7.11 21.69
N GLU A 39 2.75 -7.02 21.91
CA GLU A 39 3.50 -7.95 22.75
C GLU A 39 3.00 -7.95 24.20
N GLN A 40 2.70 -6.77 24.77
CA GLN A 40 2.15 -6.65 26.13
C GLN A 40 0.75 -7.25 26.25
N ASN A 41 -0.07 -7.09 25.20
CA ASN A 41 -1.44 -7.57 25.16
C ASN A 41 -1.59 -9.01 24.63
N ASN A 42 -0.48 -9.69 24.30
CA ASN A 42 -0.46 -11.03 23.68
C ASN A 42 -1.23 -11.08 22.34
N VAL A 43 -1.21 -10.00 21.56
CA VAL A 43 -1.80 -9.93 20.23
C VAL A 43 -0.80 -10.44 19.20
N THR A 44 -1.22 -11.41 18.38
CA THR A 44 -0.38 -11.99 17.32
C THR A 44 -0.59 -11.22 16.02
N THR A 45 0.46 -10.57 15.53
CA THR A 45 0.53 -9.89 14.23
C THR A 45 1.77 -10.37 13.48
N LEU A 46 1.92 -10.00 12.20
CA LEU A 46 3.16 -10.28 11.46
C LEU A 46 4.38 -9.68 12.18
N ALA A 47 4.21 -8.48 12.74
CA ALA A 47 5.25 -7.77 13.45
C ALA A 47 5.68 -8.51 14.73
N THR A 48 4.73 -9.00 15.54
CA THR A 48 5.08 -9.75 16.77
C THR A 48 5.62 -11.15 16.47
N ALA A 49 5.19 -11.78 15.38
CA ALA A 49 5.65 -13.12 14.98
C ALA A 49 7.08 -13.12 14.37
N PHE A 50 7.39 -12.14 13.51
CA PHE A 50 8.64 -12.11 12.75
C PHE A 50 9.59 -10.97 13.13
N GLY A 51 9.13 -10.04 13.97
CA GLY A 51 9.83 -8.80 14.28
C GLY A 51 9.64 -7.71 13.22
N ALA A 52 9.98 -6.48 13.58
CA ALA A 52 9.77 -5.31 12.74
C ALA A 52 10.51 -5.37 11.38
N ARG A 53 11.84 -5.62 11.39
CA ARG A 53 12.64 -5.56 10.15
C ARG A 53 12.26 -6.63 9.12
N PRO A 54 12.13 -7.93 9.47
CA PRO A 54 11.69 -8.94 8.52
C PRO A 54 10.31 -8.66 7.96
N THR A 55 9.39 -8.18 8.81
CA THR A 55 8.05 -7.74 8.39
C THR A 55 8.13 -6.62 7.36
N LEU A 56 8.91 -5.56 7.61
CA LEU A 56 9.09 -4.46 6.65
C LEU A 56 9.66 -4.92 5.30
N ILE A 57 10.60 -5.86 5.29
CA ILE A 57 11.16 -6.41 4.05
C ILE A 57 10.09 -7.21 3.29
N PHE A 58 9.34 -8.06 3.99
CA PHE A 58 8.24 -8.83 3.42
C PHE A 58 7.14 -7.92 2.83
N LEU A 59 6.76 -6.87 3.55
CA LEU A 59 5.79 -5.88 3.09
C LEU A 59 6.29 -5.12 1.86
N GLY A 60 7.58 -4.76 1.83
CA GLY A 60 8.20 -4.15 0.64
C GLY A 60 8.10 -5.07 -0.58
N GLY A 61 8.53 -6.32 -0.44
CA GLY A 61 8.49 -7.30 -1.54
C GLY A 61 7.07 -7.57 -2.05
N SER A 62 6.14 -7.85 -1.13
CA SER A 62 4.73 -8.13 -1.48
C SER A 62 4.03 -6.92 -2.12
N THR A 63 4.26 -5.70 -1.62
CA THR A 63 3.72 -4.46 -2.21
C THR A 63 4.28 -4.24 -3.61
N MET A 64 5.59 -4.38 -3.80
CA MET A 64 6.22 -4.20 -5.11
C MET A 64 5.70 -5.22 -6.14
N MET A 65 5.57 -6.48 -5.74
CA MET A 65 5.00 -7.53 -6.60
C MET A 65 3.53 -7.25 -6.95
N GLY A 66 2.72 -6.88 -5.95
CA GLY A 66 1.32 -6.54 -6.14
C GLY A 66 1.14 -5.33 -7.06
N ASP A 67 1.85 -4.24 -6.77
CA ASP A 67 1.80 -3.02 -7.58
C ASP A 67 2.25 -3.26 -9.03
N LEU A 68 3.30 -4.07 -9.25
CA LEU A 68 3.78 -4.44 -10.57
C LEU A 68 2.74 -5.25 -11.34
N ALA A 69 2.16 -6.27 -10.71
CA ALA A 69 1.12 -7.10 -11.32
C ALA A 69 -0.08 -6.25 -11.75
N ILE A 70 -0.58 -5.39 -10.85
CA ILE A 70 -1.70 -4.49 -11.13
C ILE A 70 -1.37 -3.53 -12.28
N THR A 71 -0.15 -2.97 -12.27
CA THR A 71 0.28 -2.01 -13.29
C THR A 71 0.40 -2.67 -14.66
N LEU A 72 1.01 -3.85 -14.76
CA LEU A 72 1.17 -4.57 -16.01
C LEU A 72 -0.16 -5.08 -16.58
N LEU A 73 -1.04 -5.61 -15.73
CA LEU A 73 -2.40 -6.01 -16.14
C LEU A 73 -3.22 -4.82 -16.67
N GLY A 74 -2.99 -3.63 -16.13
CA GLY A 74 -3.59 -2.38 -16.60
C GLY A 74 -2.89 -1.73 -17.80
N GLY A 75 -1.90 -2.39 -18.43
CA GLY A 75 -1.16 -1.85 -19.57
C GLY A 75 -0.20 -0.69 -19.23
N GLY A 76 0.16 -0.51 -17.96
CA GLY A 76 1.00 0.58 -17.47
C GLY A 76 2.51 0.29 -17.51
N SER A 77 3.30 1.27 -17.09
CA SER A 77 4.77 1.18 -17.06
C SER A 77 5.31 0.48 -15.82
N ALA A 78 6.11 -0.57 -16.00
CA ALA A 78 6.82 -1.25 -14.93
C ALA A 78 7.74 -0.30 -14.13
N VAL A 79 8.36 0.68 -14.81
CA VAL A 79 9.23 1.67 -14.15
C VAL A 79 8.43 2.54 -13.18
N GLN A 80 7.24 3.00 -13.60
CA GLN A 80 6.36 3.77 -12.72
C GLN A 80 5.91 2.96 -11.50
N SER A 81 5.67 1.66 -11.70
CA SER A 81 5.31 0.74 -10.62
C SER A 81 6.43 0.60 -9.59
N VAL A 82 7.66 0.32 -10.04
CA VAL A 82 8.83 0.18 -9.16
C VAL A 82 9.09 1.47 -8.40
N VAL A 83 9.06 2.62 -9.08
CA VAL A 83 9.27 3.93 -8.43
C VAL A 83 8.20 4.19 -7.37
N ARG A 84 6.92 4.01 -7.71
CA ARG A 84 5.81 4.26 -6.77
C ARG A 84 5.91 3.34 -5.56
N SER A 85 5.95 2.03 -5.77
CA SER A 85 5.99 1.04 -4.67
C SER A 85 7.22 1.24 -3.76
N THR A 86 8.40 1.53 -4.33
CA THR A 86 9.61 1.82 -3.54
C THR A 86 9.50 3.10 -2.74
N VAL A 87 8.93 4.17 -3.31
CA VAL A 87 8.73 5.44 -2.59
C VAL A 87 7.77 5.26 -1.41
N PHE A 88 6.63 4.59 -1.63
CA PHE A 88 5.65 4.35 -0.56
C PHE A 88 6.21 3.45 0.54
N TRP A 89 6.82 2.32 0.16
CA TRP A 89 7.47 1.43 1.11
C TRP A 89 8.55 2.16 1.91
N GLY A 90 9.42 2.92 1.23
CA GLY A 90 10.50 3.68 1.87
C GLY A 90 9.99 4.74 2.83
N ALA A 91 8.98 5.52 2.42
CA ALA A 91 8.37 6.55 3.25
C ALA A 91 7.72 5.97 4.52
N PHE A 92 6.97 4.87 4.39
CA PHE A 92 6.29 4.22 5.52
C PHE A 92 7.25 3.46 6.43
N SER A 93 8.24 2.78 5.86
CA SER A 93 9.30 2.15 6.64
C SER A 93 10.10 3.20 7.42
N ALA A 94 10.43 4.33 6.80
CA ALA A 94 11.11 5.42 7.49
C ALA A 94 10.24 6.01 8.61
N LEU A 95 8.94 6.18 8.36
CA LEU A 95 7.98 6.68 9.36
C LEU A 95 7.97 5.78 10.60
N VAL A 96 7.75 4.48 10.44
CA VAL A 96 7.62 3.56 11.58
C VAL A 96 8.93 3.37 12.35
N LEU A 97 10.08 3.45 11.66
CA LEU A 97 11.38 3.30 12.31
C LEU A 97 11.84 4.55 13.07
N HIS A 98 11.35 5.74 12.72
CA HIS A 98 11.88 7.01 13.28
C HIS A 98 10.84 7.85 14.02
N LYS A 99 9.54 7.58 13.87
CA LYS A 99 8.49 8.34 14.54
C LYS A 99 7.78 7.50 15.60
N PRO A 100 7.69 7.99 16.84
CA PRO A 100 6.93 7.30 17.87
C PRO A 100 5.43 7.33 17.54
N ARG A 101 4.67 6.39 18.10
CA ARG A 101 3.20 6.34 18.02
C ARG A 101 2.52 7.64 18.46
N SER A 102 3.13 8.38 19.40
CA SER A 102 2.63 9.67 19.89
C SER A 102 2.69 10.81 18.85
N ALA A 103 3.42 10.65 17.74
CA ALA A 103 3.55 11.64 16.68
C ALA A 103 2.30 11.73 15.78
N LYS A 104 1.15 12.06 16.37
CA LYS A 104 -0.19 12.03 15.73
C LYS A 104 -0.23 12.71 14.36
N TYR A 105 0.40 13.88 14.22
CA TYR A 105 0.42 14.61 12.95
C TYR A 105 1.18 13.89 11.83
N SER A 106 2.30 13.22 12.15
CA SER A 106 3.06 12.46 11.17
C SER A 106 2.28 11.24 10.68
N TRP A 107 1.61 10.53 11.61
CA TRP A 107 0.76 9.39 11.28
C TRP A 107 -0.47 9.81 10.47
N GLY A 108 -1.16 10.89 10.87
CA GLY A 108 -2.31 11.41 10.13
C GLY A 108 -1.95 11.88 8.72
N LEU A 109 -0.82 12.57 8.55
CA LEU A 109 -0.33 12.96 7.22
C LEU A 109 0.01 11.73 6.37
N ALA A 110 0.64 10.72 6.96
CA ALA A 110 1.00 9.50 6.26
C ALA A 110 -0.24 8.72 5.79
N THR A 111 -1.32 8.68 6.57
CA THR A 111 -2.60 8.09 6.12
C THR A 111 -3.15 8.79 4.88
N LEU A 112 -3.13 10.13 4.86
CA LEU A 112 -3.60 10.89 3.69
C LEU A 112 -2.73 10.62 2.45
N VAL A 113 -1.41 10.57 2.63
CA VAL A 113 -0.46 10.28 1.56
C VAL A 113 -0.61 8.83 1.07
N GLY A 114 -0.87 7.88 1.97
CA GLY A 114 -1.04 6.46 1.66
C GLY A 114 -2.16 6.14 0.69
N LEU A 115 -3.17 7.01 0.62
CA LEU A 115 -4.30 6.87 -0.29
C LEU A 115 -4.02 7.41 -1.71
N LEU A 116 -2.90 8.11 -1.93
CA LEU A 116 -2.56 8.68 -3.24
C LEU A 116 -2.52 7.65 -4.38
N PRO A 117 -1.96 6.44 -4.23
CA PRO A 117 -1.94 5.45 -5.31
C PRO A 117 -3.35 5.06 -5.76
N VAL A 118 -4.26 4.89 -4.80
CA VAL A 118 -5.67 4.56 -5.05
C VAL A 118 -6.38 5.75 -5.71
N TRP A 119 -6.14 6.96 -5.20
CA TRP A 119 -6.74 8.17 -5.76
C TRP A 119 -6.29 8.41 -7.20
N LEU A 120 -5.00 8.28 -7.50
CA LEU A 120 -4.45 8.42 -8.86
C LEU A 120 -5.01 7.36 -9.81
N ALA A 121 -5.17 6.11 -9.35
CA ALA A 121 -5.82 5.06 -10.14
C ALA A 121 -7.30 5.37 -10.41
N SER A 122 -8.01 5.96 -9.44
CA SER A 122 -9.41 6.36 -9.59
C SER A 122 -9.59 7.49 -10.62
N LEU A 123 -8.67 8.45 -10.66
CA LEU A 123 -8.69 9.55 -11.63
C LEU A 123 -8.46 9.03 -13.06
N GLY A 124 -7.49 8.14 -13.26
CA GLY A 124 -7.25 7.52 -14.56
C GLY A 124 -8.42 6.68 -15.08
N SER A 125 -9.22 6.11 -14.17
CA SER A 125 -10.42 5.34 -14.55
C SER A 125 -11.56 6.21 -15.06
N ARG A 126 -11.64 7.48 -14.63
CA ARG A 126 -12.68 8.45 -15.07
C ARG A 126 -12.42 9.11 -16.42
N HIS A 127 -11.20 9.06 -16.93
CA HIS A 127 -10.85 9.62 -18.25
C HIS A 127 -10.92 8.57 -19.37
N SER A 128 -11.20 7.32 -19.02
CA SER A 128 -11.35 6.21 -19.97
C SER A 128 -12.82 5.92 -20.33
N THR A 129 -13.77 6.70 -19.78
CA THR A 129 -15.21 6.69 -20.09
C THR A 129 -15.58 7.88 -20.95
#